data_AF-A0A7Y2FZH4-F1
#
_entry.id   AF-A0A7Y2FZH4-F1
#
_cell.length_a   1.000
_cell.length_b   1.000
_cell.length_c   1.000
_cell.angle_alpha   90.00
_cell.angle_beta   90.00
_cell.angle_gamma   90.00
#
_symmetry.space_group_name_H-M   'P 1'
#
loop_
_entity.id
_entity.type
_entity.pdbx_description
1 polymer ?
#
loop_
_entity_poly.entity_id
_entity_poly.type
_entity_poly.pdbx_seq_one_letter_code
_entity_poly.pdbx_strand_id
1 'polypeptide(L)'
;MQTDQLLARALEGDFLSIEEGVFLFENAPTALLMEVGNQIRQKKVPGDVVTWIIDRNSNTTNVCIANCKFCNFYRRPGHEESYVTDIETYKQKIEETFEFGGEQLLLQGGHHPDLGLSYYVGLFKELKELYPNLKLHALGPPEIAHITKLEGSSHIEVLQALKEAGLDSLPGAGAEILNDRVRRLISKGKCGGQEWLDIMHAAHKVG
;
A
#
# COMPACT_ATOMS: atom_id res chain seq x y z
N MET A 1 -24.27 -1.40 -26.10
CA MET A 1 -23.43 -0.36 -25.47
C MET A 1 -22.72 0.40 -26.58
N GLN A 2 -22.60 1.72 -26.48
CA GLN A 2 -21.87 2.55 -27.45
C GLN A 2 -20.76 3.31 -26.72
N THR A 3 -19.54 3.25 -27.25
CA THR A 3 -18.36 3.86 -26.63
C THR A 3 -18.58 5.34 -26.35
N ASP A 4 -19.02 6.11 -27.35
CA ASP A 4 -19.18 7.57 -27.23
C ASP A 4 -20.20 7.96 -26.14
N GLN A 5 -21.29 7.20 -26.00
CA GLN A 5 -22.31 7.43 -24.97
C GLN A 5 -21.78 7.15 -23.56
N LEU A 6 -21.01 6.07 -23.38
CA LEU A 6 -20.42 5.72 -22.09
C LEU A 6 -19.33 6.72 -21.68
N LEU A 7 -18.52 7.17 -22.64
CA LEU A 7 -17.50 8.20 -22.40
C LEU A 7 -18.13 9.56 -22.04
N ALA A 8 -19.22 9.96 -22.70
CA ALA A 8 -19.96 11.17 -22.35
C ALA A 8 -20.52 11.10 -20.91
N ARG A 9 -21.09 9.96 -20.52
CA ARG A 9 -21.54 9.72 -19.13
C ARG A 9 -20.38 9.79 -18.13
N ALA A 10 -19.25 9.17 -18.44
CA ALA A 10 -18.06 9.24 -17.60
C ALA A 10 -17.56 10.68 -17.40
N LEU A 11 -17.60 11.51 -18.45
CA LEU A 11 -17.24 12.93 -18.34
C LEU A 11 -18.14 13.70 -17.38
N GLU A 12 -19.44 13.37 -17.35
CA GLU A 12 -20.40 14.00 -16.42
C GLU A 12 -20.33 13.43 -15.00
N GLY A 13 -19.48 12.43 -14.77
CA GLY A 13 -19.29 11.82 -13.45
C GLY A 13 -20.34 10.76 -13.11
N ASP A 14 -21.11 10.28 -14.10
CA ASP A 14 -22.08 9.22 -13.90
C ASP A 14 -21.39 7.90 -13.53
N PHE A 15 -22.07 7.11 -12.70
CA PHE A 15 -21.65 5.74 -12.42
C PHE A 15 -21.71 4.88 -13.70
N LEU A 16 -20.61 4.17 -13.98
CA LEU A 16 -20.56 3.11 -14.98
C LEU A 16 -20.55 1.75 -14.28
N SER A 17 -21.41 0.85 -14.75
CA SER A 17 -21.47 -0.53 -14.28
C SER A 17 -20.22 -1.34 -14.66
N ILE A 18 -20.08 -2.53 -14.07
CA ILE A 18 -18.97 -3.44 -14.36
C ILE A 18 -18.98 -3.82 -15.85
N GLU A 19 -20.16 -4.14 -16.39
CA GLU A 19 -20.35 -4.54 -17.78
C GLU A 19 -19.98 -3.41 -18.75
N GLU A 20 -20.31 -2.17 -18.41
CA GLU A 20 -19.94 -0.98 -19.18
C GLU A 20 -18.42 -0.71 -19.13
N GLY A 21 -17.79 -0.91 -17.97
CA GLY A 21 -16.34 -0.81 -17.82
C GLY A 21 -15.59 -1.86 -18.66
N VAL A 22 -16.05 -3.12 -18.64
CA VAL A 22 -15.51 -4.20 -19.49
C VAL A 22 -15.70 -3.87 -20.97
N PHE A 23 -16.90 -3.40 -21.36
CA PHE A 23 -17.15 -3.00 -22.74
C PHE A 23 -16.19 -1.90 -23.22
N LEU A 24 -15.94 -0.87 -22.39
CA LEU A 24 -14.97 0.17 -22.72
C LEU A 24 -13.54 -0.40 -22.83
N PHE A 25 -13.13 -1.28 -21.91
CA PHE A 25 -11.81 -1.90 -21.96
C PHE A 25 -11.56 -2.70 -23.25
N GLU A 26 -12.58 -3.41 -23.75
CA GLU A 26 -12.46 -4.26 -24.92
C GLU A 26 -12.65 -3.51 -26.26
N ASN A 27 -13.41 -2.40 -26.26
CA ASN A 27 -13.89 -1.78 -27.51
C ASN A 27 -13.49 -0.32 -27.70
N ALA A 28 -13.10 0.41 -26.64
CA ALA A 28 -12.78 1.82 -26.77
C ALA A 28 -11.35 2.02 -27.30
N PRO A 29 -11.15 2.90 -28.30
CA PRO A 29 -9.81 3.31 -28.71
C PRO A 29 -9.04 3.94 -27.55
N THR A 30 -7.80 3.50 -27.31
CA THR A 30 -6.94 4.01 -26.22
C THR A 30 -6.80 5.53 -26.25
N ALA A 31 -6.70 6.14 -27.44
CA ALA A 31 -6.60 7.60 -27.58
C ALA A 31 -7.83 8.33 -27.01
N LEU A 32 -9.04 7.79 -27.21
CA LEU A 32 -10.26 8.37 -26.66
C LEU A 32 -10.32 8.19 -25.14
N LEU A 33 -9.89 7.03 -24.62
CA LEU A 33 -9.79 6.80 -23.17
C LEU A 33 -8.81 7.77 -22.51
N MET A 34 -7.65 8.02 -23.13
CA MET A 34 -6.65 8.98 -22.65
C MET A 34 -7.20 10.41 -22.62
N GLU A 35 -7.87 10.84 -23.69
CA GLU A 35 -8.45 12.17 -23.80
C GLU A 35 -9.53 12.40 -22.72
N VAL A 36 -10.49 11.47 -22.62
CA VAL A 36 -11.56 11.54 -21.62
C VAL A 36 -11.00 11.45 -20.20
N GLY A 37 -10.01 10.59 -19.97
CA GLY A 37 -9.31 10.50 -18.68
C GLY A 37 -8.64 11.82 -18.29
N ASN A 38 -8.00 12.51 -19.24
CA ASN A 38 -7.41 13.82 -19.00
C ASN A 38 -8.47 14.89 -18.70
N GLN A 39 -9.60 14.89 -19.42
CA GLN A 39 -10.70 15.82 -19.15
C GLN A 39 -11.32 15.59 -17.76
N ILE A 40 -11.53 14.33 -17.35
CA ILE A 40 -11.99 13.99 -15.99
C ILE A 40 -10.97 14.47 -14.95
N ARG A 41 -9.66 14.27 -15.20
CA ARG A 41 -8.59 14.80 -14.33
C ARG A 41 -8.68 16.32 -14.21
N GLN A 42 -8.85 17.05 -15.31
CA GLN A 42 -8.97 18.52 -15.32
C GLN A 42 -10.24 19.01 -14.61
N LYS A 43 -11.36 18.27 -14.66
CA LYS A 43 -12.57 18.58 -13.88
C LYS A 43 -12.32 18.42 -12.37
N LYS A 44 -11.56 17.39 -11.94
CA LYS A 44 -11.29 17.10 -10.53
C LYS A 44 -10.16 17.95 -9.92
N VAL A 45 -9.10 18.19 -10.70
CA VAL A 45 -7.92 18.97 -10.31
C VAL A 45 -7.62 19.94 -11.47
N PRO A 46 -8.26 21.12 -11.48
CA PRO A 46 -8.12 22.08 -12.56
C PRO A 46 -6.71 22.66 -12.67
N GLY A 47 -6.25 22.86 -13.91
CA GLY A 47 -4.98 23.51 -14.23
C GLY A 47 -3.84 22.52 -14.46
N ASP A 48 -2.62 23.05 -14.49
CA ASP A 48 -1.42 22.31 -14.92
C ASP A 48 -0.42 22.07 -13.77
N VAL A 49 -0.87 22.21 -12.52
CA VAL A 49 -0.04 21.89 -11.35
C VAL A 49 0.06 20.37 -11.19
N VAL A 50 1.28 19.86 -11.22
CA VAL A 50 1.60 18.46 -10.93
C VAL A 50 2.41 18.42 -9.63
N THR A 51 1.91 17.67 -8.64
CA THR A 51 2.58 17.50 -7.34
C THR A 51 3.51 16.29 -7.34
N TRP A 52 4.53 16.36 -6.51
CA TRP A 52 5.48 15.29 -6.25
C TRP A 52 5.98 15.41 -4.81
N ILE A 53 6.59 14.34 -4.30
CA ILE A 53 7.24 14.30 -2.98
C ILE A 53 8.60 13.61 -3.11
N ILE A 54 9.55 13.95 -2.23
CA ILE A 54 10.73 13.11 -2.00
C ILE A 54 10.42 12.18 -0.84
N ASP A 55 10.38 10.90 -1.15
CA ASP A 55 10.09 9.80 -0.24
C ASP A 55 11.20 8.77 -0.34
N ARG A 56 11.41 8.04 0.75
CA ARG A 56 12.40 6.96 0.81
C ARG A 56 11.72 5.63 0.99
N ASN A 57 11.89 4.75 0.01
CA ASN A 57 11.55 3.35 0.18
C ASN A 57 12.61 2.64 1.04
N SER A 58 12.17 1.97 2.09
CA SER A 58 12.99 1.03 2.86
C SER A 58 12.15 -0.18 3.26
N ASN A 59 12.83 -1.24 3.67
CA ASN A 59 12.17 -2.47 4.08
C ASN A 59 12.40 -2.77 5.56
N THR A 60 11.47 -3.48 6.18
CA THR A 60 11.64 -4.05 7.53
C THR A 60 12.41 -5.35 7.47
N THR A 61 12.10 -6.17 6.48
CA THR A 61 12.71 -7.48 6.28
C THR A 61 12.37 -7.98 4.88
N ASN A 62 13.22 -8.83 4.32
CA ASN A 62 12.89 -9.62 3.14
C ASN A 62 12.31 -11.01 3.49
N VAL A 63 12.27 -11.40 4.76
CA VAL A 63 11.71 -12.69 5.21
C VAL A 63 10.20 -12.68 5.05
N CYS A 64 9.66 -13.63 4.29
CA CYS A 64 8.23 -13.65 4.01
C CYS A 64 7.68 -15.07 3.83
N ILE A 65 6.52 -15.31 4.43
CA ILE A 65 5.77 -16.57 4.27
C ILE A 65 4.69 -16.51 3.17
N ALA A 66 4.46 -15.34 2.55
CA ALA A 66 3.39 -15.16 1.57
C ALA A 66 3.61 -15.91 0.25
N ASN A 67 4.89 -16.06 -0.14
CA ASN A 67 5.34 -16.76 -1.35
C ASN A 67 4.63 -16.32 -2.64
N CYS A 68 4.66 -15.02 -2.93
CA CYS A 68 4.09 -14.49 -4.17
C CYS A 68 4.94 -14.86 -5.40
N LYS A 69 4.31 -15.34 -6.47
CA LYS A 69 5.01 -15.80 -7.69
C LYS A 69 5.70 -14.70 -8.49
N PHE A 70 5.29 -13.45 -8.29
CA PHE A 70 5.83 -12.27 -8.98
C PHE A 70 6.84 -11.49 -8.12
N CYS A 71 7.07 -11.90 -6.87
CA CYS A 71 7.94 -11.17 -5.96
C CYS A 71 9.37 -11.70 -6.04
N ASN A 72 10.30 -10.84 -6.50
CA ASN A 72 11.75 -11.11 -6.53
C ASN A 72 12.45 -10.74 -5.22
N PHE A 73 11.80 -9.97 -4.35
CA PHE A 73 12.36 -9.45 -3.10
C PHE A 73 12.43 -10.50 -1.99
N TYR A 74 11.41 -11.36 -1.88
CA TYR A 74 11.24 -12.18 -0.69
C TYR A 74 12.31 -13.28 -0.54
N ARG A 75 12.54 -13.68 0.70
CA ARG A 75 13.28 -14.86 1.09
C ARG A 75 12.45 -15.69 2.07
N ARG A 76 12.56 -17.01 1.98
CA ARG A 76 11.92 -17.92 2.94
C ARG A 76 12.63 -17.79 4.30
N PRO A 77 11.93 -18.03 5.44
CA PRO A 77 12.58 -18.10 6.74
C PRO A 77 13.80 -19.03 6.73
N GLY A 78 14.92 -18.56 7.29
CA GLY A 78 16.19 -19.30 7.34
C GLY A 78 17.00 -19.31 6.04
N HIS A 79 16.60 -18.57 5.00
CA HIS A 79 17.44 -18.37 3.82
C HIS A 79 18.69 -17.53 4.17
N GLU A 80 19.83 -17.78 3.54
CA GLU A 80 21.10 -17.12 3.85
C GLU A 80 21.06 -15.59 3.65
N GLU A 81 20.36 -15.14 2.61
CA GLU A 81 20.15 -13.71 2.32
C GLU A 81 19.02 -13.06 3.16
N SER A 82 18.48 -13.74 4.17
CA SER A 82 17.44 -13.17 5.04
C SER A 82 18.00 -12.04 5.90
N TYR A 83 17.24 -10.96 6.06
CA TYR A 83 17.62 -9.88 6.98
C TYR A 83 16.40 -9.26 7.67
N VAL A 84 16.65 -8.64 8.82
CA VAL A 84 15.79 -7.61 9.43
C VAL A 84 16.64 -6.34 9.48
N THR A 85 16.09 -5.23 9.02
CA THR A 85 16.84 -3.97 8.93
C THR A 85 17.04 -3.38 10.32
N ASP A 86 18.28 -3.00 10.62
CA ASP A 86 18.65 -2.34 11.88
C ASP A 86 18.40 -0.83 11.84
N ILE A 87 18.44 -0.21 13.03
CA ILE A 87 18.17 1.22 13.19
C ILE A 87 19.21 2.10 12.50
N GLU A 88 20.50 1.72 12.47
CA GLU A 88 21.55 2.52 11.84
C GLU A 88 21.35 2.61 10.31
N THR A 89 20.89 1.51 9.71
CA THR A 89 20.50 1.48 8.29
C THR A 89 19.31 2.40 8.02
N TYR A 90 18.34 2.50 8.94
CA TYR A 90 17.24 3.47 8.79
C TYR A 90 17.74 4.90 8.93
N LYS A 91 18.56 5.19 9.94
CA LYS A 91 19.11 6.52 10.20
C LYS A 91 19.80 7.09 8.99
N GLN A 92 20.73 6.33 8.38
CA GLN A 92 21.42 6.75 7.16
C GLN A 92 20.42 7.13 6.05
N LYS A 93 19.44 6.27 5.76
CA LYS A 93 18.46 6.52 4.70
C LYS A 93 17.56 7.72 5.00
N ILE A 94 17.17 7.91 6.25
CA ILE A 94 16.32 9.02 6.68
C ILE A 94 17.09 10.34 6.58
N GLU A 95 18.32 10.37 7.07
CA GLU A 95 19.21 11.54 7.01
C GLU A 95 19.46 11.97 5.56
N GLU A 96 19.83 11.03 4.68
CA GLU A 96 19.95 11.31 3.23
C GLU A 96 18.66 11.90 2.66
N THR A 97 17.50 11.40 3.08
CA THR A 97 16.20 11.87 2.58
C THR A 97 15.88 13.28 3.04
N PHE A 98 16.20 13.61 4.29
CA PHE A 98 16.06 14.96 4.84
C PHE A 98 17.03 15.95 4.19
N GLU A 99 18.25 15.52 3.88
CA GLU A 99 19.22 16.34 3.12
C GLU A 99 18.70 16.72 1.73
N PHE A 100 17.92 15.85 1.08
CA PHE A 100 17.25 16.17 -0.18
C PHE A 100 15.93 16.95 -0.02
N GLY A 101 15.51 17.27 1.21
CA GLY A 101 14.27 17.98 1.51
C GLY A 101 13.01 17.11 1.49
N GLY A 102 13.16 15.79 1.52
CA GLY A 102 12.05 14.87 1.78
C GLY A 102 11.78 14.72 3.27
N GLU A 103 10.60 14.21 3.61
CA GLU A 103 10.21 13.99 5.01
C GLU A 103 9.48 12.66 5.26
N GLN A 104 9.36 11.79 4.26
CA GLN A 104 8.60 10.54 4.35
C GLN A 104 9.49 9.30 4.19
N LEU A 105 9.19 8.29 5.00
CA LEU A 105 9.70 6.93 4.85
C LEU A 105 8.53 6.00 4.46
N LEU A 106 8.57 5.48 3.23
CA LEU A 106 7.76 4.35 2.79
C LEU A 106 8.40 3.05 3.28
N LEU A 107 7.80 2.44 4.31
CA LEU A 107 8.38 1.30 5.01
C LEU A 107 7.50 0.04 4.86
N GLN A 108 7.94 -0.94 4.09
CA GLN A 108 7.18 -2.18 3.83
C GLN A 108 8.10 -3.40 3.79
N GLY A 109 7.63 -4.59 4.13
CA GLY A 109 8.47 -5.77 4.13
C GLY A 109 7.75 -7.08 3.89
N GLY A 110 8.46 -8.16 4.17
CA GLY A 110 7.90 -9.49 4.16
C GLY A 110 7.05 -9.79 5.40
N HIS A 111 6.16 -10.78 5.26
CA HIS A 111 5.39 -11.36 6.36
C HIS A 111 6.28 -12.28 7.18
N HIS A 112 7.09 -11.69 8.07
CA HIS A 112 8.00 -12.44 8.94
C HIS A 112 7.21 -13.11 10.08
N PRO A 113 7.40 -14.42 10.33
CA PRO A 113 6.61 -15.16 11.32
C PRO A 113 6.82 -14.73 12.78
N ASP A 114 7.87 -13.95 13.07
CA ASP A 114 8.34 -13.62 14.42
C ASP A 114 8.26 -12.10 14.69
N LEU A 115 7.92 -11.30 13.68
CA LEU A 115 7.75 -9.85 13.83
C LEU A 115 6.25 -9.54 14.01
N GLY A 116 5.82 -9.53 15.26
CA GLY A 116 4.45 -9.18 15.68
C GLY A 116 4.27 -7.68 15.91
N LEU A 117 3.13 -7.31 16.51
CA LEU A 117 2.76 -5.91 16.74
C LEU A 117 3.77 -5.16 17.61
N SER A 118 4.33 -5.83 18.63
CA SER A 118 5.32 -5.24 19.54
C SER A 118 6.58 -4.74 18.83
N TYR A 119 7.05 -5.48 17.81
CA TYR A 119 8.19 -5.07 16.98
C TYR A 119 7.89 -3.78 16.23
N TYR A 120 6.76 -3.72 15.50
CA TYR A 120 6.41 -2.54 14.71
C TYR A 120 6.11 -1.32 15.59
N VAL A 121 5.43 -1.50 16.72
CA VAL A 121 5.19 -0.43 17.69
C VAL A 121 6.51 0.10 18.26
N GLY A 122 7.44 -0.79 18.62
CA GLY A 122 8.78 -0.39 19.09
C GLY A 122 9.55 0.39 18.03
N LEU A 123 9.62 -0.15 16.81
CA LEU A 123 10.30 0.49 15.69
C LEU A 123 9.72 1.88 15.37
N PHE A 124 8.40 2.03 15.32
CA PHE A 124 7.78 3.32 14.99
C PHE A 124 8.05 4.37 16.07
N LYS A 125 7.95 3.98 17.36
CA LYS A 125 8.27 4.86 18.47
C LYS A 125 9.73 5.31 18.43
N GLU A 126 10.67 4.37 18.25
CA GLU A 126 12.09 4.68 18.16
C GLU A 126 12.40 5.62 16.98
N LEU A 127 11.83 5.37 15.81
CA LEU A 127 11.99 6.24 14.64
C LEU A 127 11.41 7.64 14.88
N LYS A 128 10.26 7.76 15.56
CA LYS A 128 9.65 9.05 15.91
C LYS A 128 10.39 9.79 17.01
N GLU A 129 11.02 9.08 17.94
CA GLU A 129 11.89 9.68 18.97
C GLU A 129 13.16 10.26 18.34
N LEU A 130 13.79 9.52 17.42
CA LEU A 130 14.98 9.97 16.69
C LEU A 130 14.67 11.07 15.66
N TYR A 131 13.55 10.95 14.96
CA TYR A 131 13.14 11.85 13.87
C TYR A 131 11.67 12.28 14.01
N PRO A 132 11.34 13.22 14.91
CA PRO A 132 9.95 13.62 15.19
C PRO A 132 9.16 14.14 13.97
N ASN A 133 9.86 14.70 12.99
CA ASN A 133 9.26 15.24 11.77
C ASN A 133 9.07 14.19 10.67
N LEU A 134 9.65 13.00 10.80
CA LEU A 134 9.53 11.93 9.80
C LEU A 134 8.07 11.48 9.68
N LYS A 135 7.55 11.40 8.45
CA LYS A 135 6.26 10.78 8.13
C LYS A 135 6.45 9.30 7.86
N LEU A 136 5.78 8.47 8.64
CA LEU A 136 5.75 7.02 8.47
C LEU A 136 4.58 6.66 7.57
N HIS A 137 4.88 6.40 6.30
CA HIS A 137 3.96 5.79 5.33
C HIS A 137 4.26 4.29 5.27
N ALA A 138 3.78 3.54 6.26
CA ALA A 138 4.33 2.20 6.53
C ALA A 138 3.28 1.09 6.45
N LEU A 139 3.77 -0.12 6.14
CA LEU A 139 3.05 -1.37 5.99
C LEU A 139 2.06 -1.35 4.81
N GLY A 140 1.10 -2.26 4.84
CA GLY A 140 0.00 -2.34 3.90
C GLY A 140 -1.00 -3.35 4.43
N PRO A 141 -2.22 -3.42 3.85
CA PRO A 141 -3.26 -4.30 4.37
C PRO A 141 -2.83 -5.77 4.54
N PRO A 142 -2.01 -6.39 3.67
CA PRO A 142 -1.54 -7.75 3.93
C PRO A 142 -0.63 -7.88 5.16
N GLU A 143 0.20 -6.89 5.48
CA GLU A 143 1.04 -6.88 6.68
C GLU A 143 0.18 -6.69 7.94
N ILE A 144 -0.82 -5.81 7.89
CA ILE A 144 -1.80 -5.66 8.97
C ILE A 144 -2.56 -6.98 9.21
N ALA A 145 -3.00 -7.67 8.16
CA ALA A 145 -3.65 -8.97 8.28
C ALA A 145 -2.72 -10.01 8.93
N HIS A 146 -1.45 -10.04 8.51
CA HIS A 146 -0.43 -10.93 9.07
C HIS A 146 -0.20 -10.67 10.56
N ILE A 147 0.01 -9.40 10.95
CA ILE A 147 0.18 -8.99 12.36
C ILE A 147 -1.07 -9.35 13.16
N THR A 148 -2.26 -9.03 12.65
CA THR A 148 -3.55 -9.36 13.29
C THR A 148 -3.62 -10.86 13.62
N LYS A 149 -3.22 -11.71 12.67
CA LYS A 149 -3.21 -13.16 12.85
C LYS A 149 -2.18 -13.64 13.88
N LEU A 150 -0.99 -13.02 13.93
CA LEU A 150 0.03 -13.36 14.93
C LEU A 150 -0.43 -13.02 16.36
N GLU A 151 -1.07 -11.86 16.53
CA GLU A 151 -1.52 -11.39 17.85
C GLU A 151 -2.85 -11.99 18.30
N GLY A 152 -3.66 -12.53 17.38
CA GLY A 152 -5.03 -12.95 17.68
C GLY A 152 -5.96 -11.77 18.00
N SER A 153 -5.66 -10.59 17.48
CA SER A 153 -6.40 -9.33 17.71
C SER A 153 -7.35 -8.99 16.56
N SER A 154 -8.02 -7.84 16.62
CA SER A 154 -8.74 -7.25 15.49
C SER A 154 -7.88 -6.29 14.67
N HIS A 155 -8.26 -6.04 13.42
CA HIS A 155 -7.58 -5.06 12.57
C HIS A 155 -7.59 -3.65 13.18
N ILE A 156 -8.68 -3.27 13.85
CA ILE A 156 -8.82 -1.96 14.48
C ILE A 156 -7.81 -1.80 15.63
N GLU A 157 -7.69 -2.80 16.51
CA GLU A 157 -6.74 -2.75 17.63
C GLU A 157 -5.29 -2.65 17.13
N VAL A 158 -4.93 -3.44 16.12
CA VAL A 158 -3.60 -3.38 15.49
C VAL A 158 -3.34 -1.99 14.90
N LEU A 159 -4.29 -1.46 14.10
CA LEU A 159 -4.15 -0.15 13.47
C LEU A 159 -4.10 1.00 14.50
N GLN A 160 -4.89 0.93 15.57
CA GLN A 160 -4.86 1.90 16.67
C GLN A 160 -3.50 1.91 17.37
N ALA A 161 -2.97 0.73 17.72
CA ALA A 161 -1.66 0.62 18.37
C ALA A 161 -0.53 1.15 17.47
N LEU A 162 -0.58 0.88 16.16
CA LEU A 162 0.39 1.41 15.20
C LEU A 162 0.28 2.92 15.03
N LYS A 163 -0.94 3.46 14.98
CA LYS A 163 -1.19 4.91 14.94
C LYS A 163 -0.67 5.61 16.19
N GLU A 164 -0.96 5.07 17.38
CA GLU A 164 -0.43 5.56 18.65
C GLU A 164 1.11 5.49 18.73
N ALA A 165 1.72 4.52 18.04
CA ALA A 165 3.16 4.40 17.92
C ALA A 165 3.78 5.39 16.92
N GLY A 166 2.97 6.07 16.10
CA GLY A 166 3.41 7.12 15.18
C GLY A 166 3.21 6.80 13.70
N LEU A 167 2.45 5.78 13.32
CA LEU A 167 2.06 5.59 11.92
C LEU A 167 1.23 6.80 11.43
N ASP A 168 1.68 7.48 10.37
CA ASP A 168 0.97 8.64 9.82
C ASP A 168 0.00 8.25 8.71
N SER A 169 0.33 7.23 7.90
CA SER A 169 -0.53 6.76 6.81
C SER A 169 -0.23 5.33 6.38
N LEU A 170 -1.23 4.65 5.82
CA LEU A 170 -1.13 3.28 5.34
C LEU A 170 -1.04 3.24 3.79
N PRO A 171 0.03 2.71 3.20
CA PRO A 171 0.13 2.47 1.76
C PRO A 171 -0.94 1.50 1.24
N GLY A 172 -1.47 1.79 0.05
CA GLY A 172 -2.44 0.92 -0.65
C GLY A 172 -1.83 -0.31 -1.33
N ALA A 173 -0.62 -0.73 -0.95
CA ALA A 173 0.09 -1.83 -1.61
C ALA A 173 -0.53 -3.19 -1.27
N GLY A 174 -0.19 -4.21 -2.07
CA GLY A 174 -0.60 -5.59 -1.80
C GLY A 174 -2.04 -5.95 -2.18
N ALA A 175 -2.76 -5.01 -2.81
CA ALA A 175 -4.04 -5.26 -3.47
C ALA A 175 -3.88 -6.26 -4.63
N GLU A 176 -2.78 -6.17 -5.38
CA GLU A 176 -2.51 -6.97 -6.57
C GLU A 176 -3.73 -6.99 -7.52
N ILE A 177 -4.37 -8.16 -7.67
CA ILE A 177 -5.72 -8.32 -8.19
C ILE A 177 -6.61 -8.76 -7.03
N LEU A 178 -7.70 -8.06 -6.76
CA LEU A 178 -8.59 -8.36 -5.62
C LEU A 178 -9.45 -9.61 -5.81
N ASN A 179 -9.55 -10.14 -7.04
CA ASN A 179 -10.27 -11.38 -7.29
C ASN A 179 -9.57 -12.59 -6.67
N ASP A 180 -10.22 -13.26 -5.71
CA ASP A 180 -9.62 -14.35 -4.93
C ASP A 180 -9.16 -15.54 -5.78
N ARG A 181 -9.81 -15.81 -6.92
CA ARG A 181 -9.33 -16.85 -7.85
C ARG A 181 -7.94 -16.50 -8.36
N VAL A 182 -7.70 -15.25 -8.73
CA VAL A 182 -6.39 -14.78 -9.18
C VAL A 182 -5.41 -14.75 -8.02
N ARG A 183 -5.79 -14.22 -6.85
CA ARG A 183 -4.93 -14.20 -5.64
C ARG A 183 -4.42 -15.59 -5.27
N ARG A 184 -5.27 -16.61 -5.27
CA ARG A 184 -4.85 -18.01 -5.01
C ARG A 184 -3.81 -18.52 -5.99
N LEU A 185 -3.78 -18.00 -7.22
CA LEU A 185 -2.81 -18.39 -8.23
C LEU A 185 -1.46 -17.68 -8.06
N ILE A 186 -1.44 -16.43 -7.59
CA ILE A 186 -0.24 -15.57 -7.64
C ILE A 186 0.32 -15.17 -6.26
N SER A 187 -0.50 -15.17 -5.20
CA SER A 187 -0.17 -14.60 -3.88
C SER A 187 -0.92 -15.31 -2.74
N LYS A 188 -0.97 -16.65 -2.76
CA LYS A 188 -1.79 -17.48 -1.86
C LYS A 188 -1.59 -17.21 -0.36
N GLY A 189 -0.39 -16.80 0.06
CA GLY A 189 -0.12 -16.54 1.48
C GLY A 189 -0.47 -15.13 1.96
N LYS A 190 -0.95 -14.23 1.08
CA LYS A 190 -1.52 -12.93 1.49
C LYS A 190 -3.00 -13.06 1.88
N CYS A 191 -3.54 -12.03 2.52
CA CYS A 191 -4.96 -11.87 2.82
C CYS A 191 -5.87 -11.98 1.57
N GLY A 192 -7.15 -12.29 1.79
CA GLY A 192 -8.16 -12.29 0.72
C GLY A 192 -8.48 -10.89 0.20
N GLY A 193 -9.22 -10.80 -0.91
CA GLY A 193 -9.66 -9.51 -1.46
C GLY A 193 -10.58 -8.73 -0.52
N GLN A 194 -11.53 -9.43 0.11
CA GLN A 194 -12.45 -8.80 1.08
C GLN A 194 -11.70 -8.32 2.33
N GLU A 195 -10.82 -9.15 2.89
CA GLU A 195 -10.01 -8.78 4.05
C GLU A 195 -9.11 -7.57 3.77
N TRP A 196 -8.54 -7.46 2.56
CA TRP A 196 -7.80 -6.28 2.14
C TRP A 196 -8.69 -5.02 2.20
N LEU A 197 -9.93 -5.09 1.70
CA LEU A 197 -10.89 -3.98 1.74
C LEU A 197 -11.32 -3.64 3.18
N ASP A 198 -11.55 -4.65 4.01
CA ASP A 198 -11.97 -4.49 5.41
C ASP A 198 -10.89 -3.77 6.23
N ILE A 199 -9.62 -4.07 5.98
CA ILE A 199 -8.49 -3.39 6.62
C ILE A 199 -8.37 -1.94 6.14
N MET A 200 -8.53 -1.67 4.84
CA MET A 200 -8.56 -0.28 4.35
C MET A 200 -9.71 0.52 4.97
N HIS A 201 -10.88 -0.10 5.11
CA HIS A 201 -12.01 0.51 5.79
C HIS A 201 -11.73 0.74 7.29
N ALA A 202 -11.10 -0.22 7.97
CA ALA A 202 -10.67 -0.06 9.36
C ALA A 202 -9.66 1.09 9.49
N ALA A 203 -8.69 1.20 8.57
CA ALA A 203 -7.73 2.30 8.52
C ALA A 203 -8.42 3.66 8.40
N HIS A 204 -9.39 3.80 7.49
CA HIS A 204 -10.18 5.03 7.39
C HIS A 204 -10.98 5.36 8.66
N LYS A 205 -11.43 4.35 9.42
CA LYS A 205 -12.19 4.56 10.67
C LYS A 205 -11.31 5.01 11.84
N VAL A 206 -10.08 4.52 11.92
CA VAL A 206 -9.13 4.96 12.95
C VAL A 206 -8.56 6.35 12.64
N GLY A 207 -8.75 6.83 11.40
CA GLY A 207 -8.30 8.11 10.86
C GLY A 207 -6.79 8.17 10.69
#